data_AF-A0A920W0N0-F1
#
_entry.id   AF-A0A920W0N0-F1
#
_cell.length_a   1.000
_cell.length_b   1.000
_cell.length_c   1.000
_cell.angle_alpha   90.00
_cell.angle_beta   90.00
_cell.angle_gamma   90.00
#
_symmetry.space_group_name_H-M   'P 1'
#
loop_
_entity.id
_entity.type
_entity.pdbx_description
1 polymer ?
#
loop_
_entity_poly.entity_id
_entity_poly.type
_entity_poly.pdbx_seq_one_letter_code
_entity_poly.pdbx_strand_id
1 'polypeptide(L)' 'MGNRIFNIKQWTKMSSGGHFAAMEQPEILVNDIVKFANTLR' A
#
# COMPACT_ATOMS: atom_id res chain seq x y z
N MET A 1 4.69 13.82 24.97
CA MET A 1 5.15 12.84 23.95
C MET A 1 3.90 12.39 23.20
N GLY A 2 3.75 12.77 21.94
CA GLY A 2 2.50 12.58 21.20
C GLY A 2 2.24 11.11 20.89
N ASN A 3 1.11 10.57 21.35
CA ASN A 3 0.65 9.25 20.95
C ASN A 3 0.30 9.26 19.46
N ARG A 4 1.09 8.57 18.65
CA ARG A 4 0.74 8.26 17.26
C ARG A 4 -0.20 7.06 17.26
N ILE A 5 -1.51 7.32 17.17
CA ILE A 5 -2.51 6.27 16.99
C ILE A 5 -2.75 6.13 15.50
N PHE A 6 -2.26 5.03 14.91
CA PHE A 6 -2.57 4.68 13.52
C PHE A 6 -3.38 3.39 13.48
N ASN A 7 -4.58 3.45 12.89
CA ASN A 7 -5.38 2.28 12.59
C ASN A 7 -4.93 1.68 11.25
N ILE A 8 -3.71 1.17 11.19
CA ILE A 8 -3.15 0.57 9.96
C ILE A 8 -3.93 -0.70 9.65
N LYS A 9 -4.66 -0.70 8.52
CA LYS A 9 -5.47 -1.85 8.07
C LYS A 9 -4.77 -2.72 7.03
N GLN A 10 -3.84 -2.15 6.27
CA GLN A 10 -3.02 -2.88 5.32
C GLN A 10 -1.62 -2.28 5.29
N TRP A 11 -0.62 -3.15 5.21
CA TRP A 11 0.77 -2.80 5.00
C TRP A 11 1.41 -3.83 4.07
N THR A 12 1.93 -3.37 2.94
CA THR A 12 2.54 -4.23 1.93
C THR A 12 3.97 -3.80 1.72
N LYS A 13 4.91 -4.71 1.97
CA LYS A 13 6.32 -4.52 1.63
C LYS A 13 6.52 -4.95 0.18
N MET A 14 6.80 -4.00 -0.70
CA MET A 14 7.12 -4.28 -2.10
C MET A 14 8.55 -4.80 -2.21
N SER A 15 8.78 -5.78 -3.09
CA SER A 15 10.09 -6.40 -3.31
C SER A 15 11.03 -5.54 -4.15
N SER A 16 10.50 -4.56 -4.89
CA SER A 16 11.24 -3.63 -5.76
C SER A 16 10.44 -2.34 -5.99
N GLY A 17 11.05 -1.36 -6.66
CA GLY A 17 10.48 -0.04 -6.91
C GLY A 17 10.95 1.03 -5.91
N GLY A 18 11.04 2.27 -6.38
CA GLY A 18 11.49 3.43 -5.63
C GLY A 18 10.37 4.42 -5.33
N HIS A 19 10.64 5.70 -5.56
CA HIS A 19 9.74 6.78 -5.17
C HIS A 19 8.45 6.80 -6.00
N PHE A 20 8.51 6.40 -7.27
CA PHE A 20 7.40 6.49 -8.20
C PHE A 20 6.80 5.12 -8.45
N ALA A 21 6.29 4.45 -7.41
CA ALA A 21 5.75 3.09 -7.50
C ALA A 21 4.71 2.90 -8.62
N ALA A 22 3.91 3.92 -8.93
CA ALA A 22 2.94 3.88 -10.03
C ALA A 22 3.59 3.80 -11.42
N MET A 23 4.79 4.36 -11.60
CA MET A 23 5.55 4.29 -12.85
C MET A 23 6.53 3.11 -12.85
N GLU A 24 7.16 2.84 -11.72
CA GLU A 24 8.23 1.86 -11.58
C GLU A 24 7.70 0.43 -11.45
N GLN A 25 6.59 0.23 -10.74
CA GLN A 25 5.97 -1.07 -10.46
C GLN A 25 4.42 -0.99 -10.54
N PRO A 26 3.85 -0.59 -11.69
CA PRO A 26 2.41 -0.34 -11.83
C PRO A 26 1.54 -1.54 -11.44
N GLU A 27 1.94 -2.75 -11.85
CA GLU A 27 1.19 -3.98 -11.57
C GLU A 27 1.18 -4.33 -10.09
N ILE A 28 2.31 -4.19 -9.40
CA ILE A 28 2.40 -4.46 -7.96
C ILE A 28 1.54 -3.46 -7.19
N LEU A 29 1.60 -2.18 -7.55
CA LEU A 29 0.83 -1.13 -6.90
C LEU A 29 -0.68 -1.31 -7.11
N VAL A 30 -1.13 -1.52 -8.36
CA VAL A 30 -2.57 -1.62 -8.64
C VAL A 30 -3.18 -2.85 -7.96
N ASN A 31 -2.46 -3.97 -7.94
CA ASN A 31 -2.93 -5.18 -7.28
C ASN A 31 -3.08 -4.99 -5.77
N ASP A 32 -2.15 -4.28 -5.12
CA ASP A 32 -2.23 -4.00 -3.69
C ASP A 32 -3.41 -3.08 -3.33
N ILE A 33 -3.67 -2.06 -4.15
CA ILE A 33 -4.80 -1.14 -3.99
C ILE A 33 -6.13 -1.89 -4.17
N VAL A 34 -6.27 -2.68 -5.23
CA VAL A 34 -7.49 -3.47 -5.50
C VAL A 34 -7.73 -4.48 -4.38
N LYS A 35 -6.67 -5.14 -3.90
CA LYS A 35 -6.75 -6.06 -2.75
C LYS A 35 -7.31 -5.36 -1.52
N PHE A 36 -6.81 -4.16 -1.19
CA PHE A 36 -7.33 -3.38 -0.07
C PHE A 36 -8.79 -2.98 -0.29
N ALA A 37 -9.12 -2.45 -1.46
CA ALA A 37 -10.48 -1.99 -1.77
C ALA A 37 -11.52 -3.12 -1.64
N ASN A 38 -11.13 -4.36 -1.98
CA ASN A 38 -11.99 -5.53 -1.80
C ASN A 38 -12.27 -5.86 -0.33
N THR A 39 -11.43 -5.43 0.64
CA THR A 39 -11.71 -5.64 2.07
C THR A 39 -12.73 -4.65 2.64
N LEU A 40 -13.13 -3.63 1.86
CA LEU A 40 -14.07 -2.58 2.27
C LEU A 40 -15.50 -2.84 1.78
N ARG A 41 -15.73 -3.93 1.05
CA ARG A 41 -17.05 -4.34 0.55
C ARG A 41 -17.76 -5.25 1.54
#